data_AF-A0A7Z9A5Y1-F1
#
_entry.id   AF-A0A7Z9A5Y1-F1
#
_cell.length_a   1.000
_cell.length_b   1.000
_cell.length_c   1.000
_cell.angle_alpha   90.00
_cell.angle_beta   90.00
_cell.angle_gamma   90.00
#
_symmetry.space_group_name_H-M   'P 1'
#
loop_
_entity.id
_entity.type
_entity.pdbx_description
1 polymer ?
#
loop_
_entity_poly.entity_id
_entity_poly.type
_entity_poly.pdbx_seq_one_letter_code
_entity_poly.pdbx_strand_id
1 'polypeptide(L)'
;MNRKEAIKILSEHQSNVISDADKMNILLDFWYSYESEPEYLNEELIDYLSTHEFDDVEYYSEFFQPVVVSGLIHQNSILNNNYLSKELSNVLLKRIEVFGDEIGRKIKCPCCYFYALSGRLSYDICSICYWEGPGGDELSYSSANHSTLSEYRNKFFINHDKAELEKYIFNKKADIF
;
A
#
# COMPACT_ATOMS: atom_id res chain seq x y z
N MET A 1 1.76 -6.90 19.46
CA MET A 1 1.28 -5.57 18.99
C MET A 1 0.18 -5.83 17.99
N ASN A 2 -0.95 -5.11 18.08
CA ASN A 2 -2.02 -5.31 17.11
C ASN A 2 -1.58 -4.78 15.73
N ARG A 3 -2.09 -5.36 14.64
CA ARG A 3 -1.67 -5.05 13.27
C ARG A 3 -1.87 -3.58 12.88
N LYS A 4 -2.96 -2.94 13.31
CA LYS A 4 -3.25 -1.54 12.97
C LYS A 4 -2.20 -0.61 13.61
N GLU A 5 -1.90 -0.83 14.88
CA GLU A 5 -0.84 -0.13 15.62
C GLU A 5 0.54 -0.37 15.00
N ALA A 6 0.83 -1.62 14.62
CA ALA A 6 2.09 -1.99 13.97
C ALA A 6 2.31 -1.23 12.65
N ILE A 7 1.29 -1.20 11.78
CA ILE A 7 1.34 -0.47 10.51
C ILE A 7 1.54 1.03 10.76
N LYS A 8 0.82 1.61 11.72
CA LYS A 8 0.95 3.03 12.06
C LYS A 8 2.38 3.37 12.48
N ILE A 9 2.95 2.63 13.44
CA ILE A 9 4.31 2.87 13.94
C ILE A 9 5.35 2.71 12.82
N LEU A 10 5.23 1.68 11.98
CA LEU A 10 6.14 1.49 10.86
C LEU A 10 6.06 2.66 9.87
N SER A 11 4.84 3.13 9.57
CA SER A 11 4.59 4.22 8.62
C SER A 11 5.12 5.56 9.14
N GLU A 12 4.92 5.86 10.42
CA GLU A 12 5.51 7.04 11.09
C GLU A 12 7.04 6.98 11.12
N HIS A 13 7.64 5.80 11.35
CA HIS A 13 9.08 5.66 11.25
C HIS A 13 9.56 5.89 9.81
N GLN A 14 8.91 5.27 8.83
CA GLN A 14 9.23 5.41 7.41
C GLN A 14 9.14 6.87 6.94
N SER A 15 8.11 7.61 7.34
CA SER A 15 7.94 9.01 6.96
C SER A 15 9.07 9.93 7.46
N ASN A 16 9.88 9.47 8.42
CA ASN A 16 11.04 10.22 8.93
C ASN A 16 12.36 9.81 8.27
N VAL A 17 12.40 8.71 7.51
CA VAL A 17 13.64 8.16 6.92
C VAL A 17 13.66 8.17 5.40
N ILE A 18 12.50 8.19 4.73
CA ILE A 18 12.44 8.29 3.26
C ILE A 18 12.80 9.69 2.79
N SER A 19 13.21 9.81 1.53
CA SER A 19 13.62 11.09 0.95
C SER A 19 12.42 12.01 0.73
N ASP A 20 12.65 13.33 0.71
CA ASP A 20 11.58 14.29 0.41
C ASP A 20 10.99 14.08 -0.99
N ALA A 21 11.75 13.53 -1.94
CA ALA A 21 11.22 13.13 -3.24
C ALA A 21 10.21 11.97 -3.13
N ASP A 22 10.49 10.97 -2.29
CA ASP A 22 9.55 9.87 -2.03
C ASP A 22 8.32 10.37 -1.27
N LYS A 23 8.51 11.25 -0.29
CA LYS A 23 7.40 11.91 0.42
C LYS A 23 6.52 12.70 -0.55
N MET A 24 7.12 13.43 -1.48
CA MET A 24 6.41 14.19 -2.50
C MET A 24 5.57 13.26 -3.39
N ASN A 25 6.13 12.16 -3.89
CA ASN A 25 5.37 11.19 -4.68
C ASN A 25 4.16 10.64 -3.91
N ILE A 26 4.34 10.29 -2.63
CA ILE A 26 3.23 9.81 -1.78
C ILE A 26 2.20 10.91 -1.55
N LEU A 27 2.63 12.16 -1.32
CA LEU A 27 1.73 13.30 -1.17
C LEU A 27 0.85 13.48 -2.41
N LEU A 28 1.44 13.42 -3.60
CA LEU A 28 0.71 13.54 -4.86
C LEU A 28 -0.31 12.40 -5.05
N ASP A 29 0.10 11.16 -4.80
CA ASP A 29 -0.77 9.98 -4.92
C ASP A 29 -1.96 10.02 -3.93
N PHE A 30 -1.80 10.71 -2.79
CA PHE A 30 -2.77 10.76 -1.70
C PHE A 30 -3.35 12.17 -1.45
N TRP A 31 -3.19 13.10 -2.40
CA TRP A 31 -3.62 14.50 -2.25
C TRP A 31 -5.08 14.61 -1.84
N TYR A 32 -5.97 13.91 -2.54
CA TYR A 32 -7.43 13.93 -2.30
C TYR A 32 -7.89 12.98 -1.18
N SER A 33 -6.98 12.44 -0.37
CA SER A 33 -7.34 11.51 0.73
C SER A 33 -8.21 12.16 1.80
N TYR A 34 -8.18 13.50 1.92
CA TYR A 34 -9.03 14.27 2.84
C TYR A 34 -10.53 14.09 2.58
N GLU A 35 -10.95 13.75 1.35
CA GLU A 35 -12.36 13.54 1.02
C GLU A 35 -12.94 12.26 1.63
N SER A 36 -12.07 11.25 1.84
CA SER A 36 -12.48 9.93 2.29
C SER A 36 -12.31 9.73 3.80
N GLU A 37 -11.22 10.23 4.38
CA GLU A 37 -10.86 10.00 5.79
C GLU A 37 -10.24 11.27 6.45
N PRO A 38 -11.01 12.37 6.61
CA PRO A 38 -10.47 13.65 7.10
C PRO A 38 -10.06 13.63 8.58
N GLU A 39 -10.54 12.66 9.38
CA GLU A 39 -10.40 12.63 10.84
C GLU A 39 -8.94 12.58 11.33
N TYR A 40 -7.99 12.22 10.46
CA TYR A 40 -6.57 12.13 10.79
C TYR A 40 -5.77 13.39 10.42
N LEU A 41 -6.40 14.35 9.74
CA LEU A 41 -5.80 15.60 9.30
C LEU A 41 -6.30 16.74 10.18
N ASN A 42 -5.46 17.75 10.42
CA ASN A 42 -5.90 18.96 11.12
C ASN A 42 -6.68 19.88 10.16
N GLU A 43 -7.46 20.80 10.73
CA GLU A 43 -8.35 21.69 9.94
C GLU A 43 -7.57 22.55 8.93
N GLU A 44 -6.38 23.02 9.29
CA GLU A 44 -5.52 23.85 8.42
C GLU A 44 -5.05 23.09 7.19
N LEU A 45 -4.64 21.84 7.36
CA LEU A 45 -4.20 20.97 6.28
C LEU A 45 -5.36 20.57 5.38
N ILE A 46 -6.54 20.31 5.94
CA ILE A 46 -7.74 20.04 5.15
C ILE A 46 -8.11 21.25 4.30
N ASP A 47 -8.13 22.45 4.91
CA ASP A 47 -8.40 23.71 4.20
C ASP A 47 -7.43 23.89 3.03
N TYR A 48 -6.13 23.71 3.27
CA TYR A 48 -5.11 23.81 2.24
C TYR A 48 -5.34 22.81 1.09
N LEU A 49 -5.46 21.51 1.39
CA LEU A 49 -5.65 20.46 0.37
C LEU A 49 -6.93 20.64 -0.44
N SER A 50 -7.99 21.21 0.16
CA SER A 50 -9.28 21.43 -0.50
C SER A 50 -9.35 22.71 -1.34
N THR A 51 -8.38 23.62 -1.18
CA THR A 51 -8.37 24.94 -1.84
C THR A 51 -7.22 25.13 -2.84
N HIS A 52 -6.26 24.20 -2.87
CA HIS A 52 -5.11 24.20 -3.76
C HIS A 52 -5.06 22.93 -4.60
N GLU A 53 -4.39 23.01 -5.74
CA GLU A 53 -4.09 21.84 -6.56
C GLU A 53 -2.71 21.30 -6.22
N PHE A 54 -2.50 20.00 -6.47
CA PHE A 54 -1.20 19.36 -6.21
C PHE A 54 -0.06 20.00 -7.02
N ASP A 55 -0.37 20.60 -8.18
CA ASP A 55 0.57 21.34 -9.03
C ASP A 55 1.10 22.62 -8.39
N ASP A 56 0.45 23.14 -7.34
CA ASP A 56 0.90 24.34 -6.61
C ASP A 56 2.08 24.06 -5.67
N VAL A 57 2.39 22.78 -5.41
CA VAL A 57 3.44 22.35 -4.47
C VAL A 57 4.73 22.03 -5.23
N GLU A 58 5.70 22.94 -5.17
CA GLU A 58 7.01 22.74 -5.82
C GLU A 58 7.97 21.86 -5.00
N TYR A 59 7.84 21.85 -3.66
CA TYR A 59 8.71 21.11 -2.75
C TYR A 59 7.94 20.57 -1.56
N TYR A 60 8.39 19.43 -1.04
CA TYR A 60 7.81 18.84 0.16
C TYR A 60 8.08 19.72 1.39
N SER A 61 7.06 19.79 2.26
CA SER A 61 7.10 20.44 3.56
C SER A 61 6.53 19.49 4.61
N GLU A 62 7.07 19.49 5.83
CA GLU A 62 6.55 18.67 6.93
C GLU A 62 5.09 19.00 7.32
N PHE A 63 4.56 20.13 6.85
CA PHE A 63 3.12 20.42 6.88
C PHE A 63 2.28 19.28 6.28
N PHE A 64 2.78 18.61 5.23
CA PHE A 64 2.10 17.52 4.54
C PHE A 64 2.38 16.13 5.14
N GLN A 65 3.19 16.03 6.21
CA GLN A 65 3.57 14.75 6.79
C GLN A 65 2.38 13.86 7.16
N PRO A 66 1.24 14.36 7.68
CA PRO A 66 0.06 13.53 7.93
C PRO A 66 -0.48 12.80 6.70
N VAL A 67 -0.45 13.44 5.52
CA VAL A 67 -0.85 12.80 4.24
C VAL A 67 0.13 11.70 3.88
N VAL A 68 1.44 11.96 4.01
CA VAL A 68 2.48 10.96 3.74
C VAL A 68 2.35 9.75 4.65
N VAL A 69 2.12 9.97 5.95
CA VAL A 69 1.89 8.86 6.91
C VAL A 69 0.63 8.07 6.53
N SER A 70 -0.45 8.74 6.11
CA SER A 70 -1.66 8.07 5.63
C SER A 70 -1.39 7.20 4.39
N GLY A 71 -0.65 7.73 3.41
CA GLY A 71 -0.24 6.98 2.22
C GLY A 71 0.63 5.76 2.57
N LEU A 72 1.60 5.92 3.47
CA LEU A 72 2.41 4.81 3.97
C LEU A 72 1.58 3.77 4.74
N ILE A 73 0.58 4.18 5.53
CA ILE A 73 -0.34 3.25 6.19
C ILE A 73 -1.09 2.42 5.13
N HIS A 74 -1.57 3.06 4.07
CA HIS A 74 -2.24 2.39 2.97
C HIS A 74 -1.30 1.38 2.27
N GLN A 75 -0.09 1.82 1.90
CA GLN A 75 0.93 0.98 1.24
C GLN A 75 1.40 -0.18 2.13
N ASN A 76 1.55 0.03 3.44
CA ASN A 76 1.96 -1.02 4.37
C ASN A 76 0.83 -2.00 4.71
N SER A 77 -0.42 -1.67 4.38
CA SER A 77 -1.58 -2.50 4.71
C SER A 77 -1.59 -3.87 4.03
N ILE A 78 -0.83 -4.05 2.95
CA ILE A 78 -0.67 -5.30 2.18
C ILE A 78 0.47 -6.20 2.70
N LEU A 79 1.27 -5.74 3.67
CA LEU A 79 2.40 -6.51 4.21
C LEU A 79 1.95 -7.54 5.23
N ASN A 80 2.52 -8.74 5.24
CA ASN A 80 2.18 -9.77 6.22
C ASN A 80 2.73 -9.42 7.63
N ASN A 81 2.13 -10.03 8.66
CA ASN A 81 2.46 -9.81 10.06
C ASN A 81 3.89 -10.27 10.39
N ASN A 82 4.42 -11.29 9.71
CA ASN A 82 5.79 -11.74 9.93
C ASN A 82 6.81 -10.68 9.51
N TYR A 83 6.59 -10.07 8.36
CA TYR A 83 7.39 -8.97 7.83
C TYR A 83 7.29 -7.75 8.75
N LEU A 84 6.07 -7.33 9.11
CA LEU A 84 5.86 -6.24 10.07
C LEU A 84 6.56 -6.51 11.41
N SER A 85 6.50 -7.74 11.92
CA SER A 85 7.18 -8.14 13.17
C SER A 85 8.68 -7.99 13.06
N LYS A 86 9.28 -8.42 11.95
CA LYS A 86 10.72 -8.31 11.69
C LYS A 86 11.14 -6.85 11.61
N GLU A 87 10.47 -6.06 10.78
CA GLU A 87 10.80 -4.64 10.60
C GLU A 87 10.66 -3.86 11.90
N LEU A 88 9.55 -4.03 12.63
CA LEU A 88 9.36 -3.34 13.91
C LEU A 88 10.32 -3.82 14.99
N SER A 89 10.75 -5.08 14.96
CA SER A 89 11.76 -5.55 15.91
C SER A 89 13.10 -4.85 15.71
N ASN A 90 13.46 -4.58 14.45
CA ASN A 90 14.65 -3.82 14.10
C ASN A 90 14.51 -2.34 14.49
N VAL A 91 13.37 -1.72 14.16
CA VAL A 91 13.10 -0.29 14.46
C VAL A 91 13.06 -0.03 15.97
N LEU A 92 12.39 -0.89 16.74
CA LEU A 92 12.17 -0.68 18.17
C LEU A 92 13.24 -1.35 19.05
N LEU A 93 14.23 -2.00 18.45
CA LEU A 93 15.34 -2.71 19.12
C LEU A 93 14.85 -3.69 20.20
N LYS A 94 13.69 -4.32 19.99
CA LYS A 94 13.09 -5.31 20.89
C LYS A 94 12.29 -6.32 20.09
N ARG A 95 12.09 -7.52 20.64
CA ARG A 95 11.24 -8.53 19.99
C ARG A 95 9.79 -8.04 19.90
N ILE A 96 9.30 -7.86 18.69
CA ILE A 96 7.90 -7.53 18.38
C ILE A 96 7.25 -8.72 17.70
N GLU A 97 6.04 -9.04 18.14
CA GLU A 97 5.14 -9.96 17.45
C GLU A 97 3.88 -9.20 17.08
N VAL A 98 3.55 -9.19 15.78
CA VAL A 98 2.37 -8.53 15.22
C VAL A 98 1.28 -9.57 15.02
N PHE A 99 0.06 -9.24 15.46
CA PHE A 99 -1.11 -10.11 15.33
C PHE A 99 -2.32 -9.34 14.81
N GLY A 100 -3.24 -10.05 14.14
CA GLY A 100 -4.46 -9.49 13.54
C GLY A 100 -4.67 -10.03 12.13
N ASP A 101 -5.83 -9.71 11.55
CA ASP A 101 -6.22 -10.14 10.21
C ASP A 101 -5.37 -9.46 9.12
N GLU A 102 -4.60 -10.26 8.38
CA GLU A 102 -3.73 -9.82 7.28
C GLU A 102 -4.53 -9.45 6.01
N ILE A 103 -5.61 -10.20 5.75
CA ILE A 103 -6.44 -10.06 4.55
C ILE A 103 -7.37 -8.86 4.70
N GLY A 104 -8.10 -8.78 5.81
CA GLY A 104 -9.13 -7.76 6.00
C GLY A 104 -10.18 -7.82 4.90
N ARG A 105 -10.43 -6.68 4.25
CA ARG A 105 -11.38 -6.57 3.11
C ARG A 105 -10.71 -6.70 1.74
N LYS A 106 -9.42 -7.06 1.68
CA LYS A 106 -8.67 -7.09 0.42
C LYS A 106 -9.10 -8.25 -0.45
N ILE A 107 -9.09 -8.01 -1.76
CA ILE A 107 -9.34 -9.02 -2.78
C ILE A 107 -8.01 -9.43 -3.41
N LYS A 108 -7.95 -10.71 -3.78
CA LYS A 108 -6.82 -11.31 -4.47
C LYS A 108 -6.71 -10.72 -5.88
N CYS A 109 -5.54 -10.21 -6.25
CA CYS A 109 -5.27 -9.75 -7.59
C CYS A 109 -5.36 -10.93 -8.58
N PRO A 110 -6.06 -10.79 -9.72
CA PRO A 110 -6.14 -11.83 -10.75
C PRO A 110 -4.79 -12.07 -11.44
N CYS A 111 -3.90 -11.08 -11.45
CA CYS A 111 -2.57 -11.18 -12.03
C CYS A 111 -1.60 -11.86 -11.06
N CYS A 112 -1.16 -11.18 -10.01
CA CYS A 112 -0.11 -11.68 -9.12
C CYS A 112 -0.59 -12.57 -7.97
N TYR A 113 -1.90 -12.77 -7.82
CA TYR A 113 -2.47 -13.63 -6.79
C TYR A 113 -2.22 -13.21 -5.32
N PHE A 114 -1.69 -12.02 -5.07
CA PHE A 114 -1.60 -11.45 -3.73
C PHE A 114 -2.85 -10.66 -3.34
N TYR A 115 -3.12 -10.53 -2.05
CA TYR A 115 -4.24 -9.76 -1.52
C TYR A 115 -3.87 -8.27 -1.45
N ALA A 116 -4.18 -7.53 -2.50
CA ALA A 116 -3.76 -6.13 -2.66
C ALA A 116 -4.86 -5.19 -3.18
N LEU A 117 -5.99 -5.73 -3.67
CA LEU A 117 -7.07 -4.91 -4.21
C LEU A 117 -8.06 -4.52 -3.11
N SER A 118 -8.66 -3.33 -3.24
CA SER A 118 -9.65 -2.82 -2.28
C SER A 118 -11.05 -3.39 -2.54
N GLY A 119 -11.30 -3.86 -3.77
CA GLY A 119 -12.54 -4.49 -4.20
C GLY A 119 -13.68 -3.51 -4.47
N ARG A 120 -13.39 -2.21 -4.56
CA ARG A 120 -14.41 -1.17 -4.68
C ARG A 120 -14.72 -0.75 -6.12
N LEU A 121 -13.79 -0.91 -7.07
CA LEU A 121 -13.98 -0.38 -8.42
C LEU A 121 -13.52 -1.37 -9.51
N SER A 122 -14.14 -1.27 -10.68
CA SER A 122 -13.74 -1.97 -11.92
C SER A 122 -12.39 -1.50 -12.49
N TYR A 123 -11.71 -0.58 -11.81
CA TYR A 123 -10.46 0.06 -12.22
C TYR A 123 -9.40 0.03 -11.10
N ASP A 124 -9.56 -0.81 -10.08
CA ASP A 124 -8.53 -0.95 -9.04
C ASP A 124 -7.19 -1.37 -9.69
N ILE A 125 -6.11 -0.69 -9.31
CA ILE A 125 -4.74 -1.02 -9.71
C ILE A 125 -4.08 -1.81 -8.58
N CYS A 126 -3.47 -2.96 -8.90
CA CYS A 126 -2.77 -3.75 -7.90
C CYS A 126 -1.50 -3.03 -7.41
N SER A 127 -1.40 -2.73 -6.13
CA SER A 127 -0.21 -2.10 -5.52
C SER A 127 1.04 -2.98 -5.47
N ILE A 128 0.97 -4.22 -5.95
CA ILE A 128 2.11 -5.15 -6.03
C ILE A 128 2.59 -5.35 -7.46
N CYS A 129 1.67 -5.62 -8.39
CA CYS A 129 2.02 -5.93 -9.77
C CYS A 129 1.53 -4.90 -10.78
N TYR A 130 0.85 -3.84 -10.35
CA TYR A 130 0.33 -2.75 -11.18
C TYR A 130 -0.67 -3.16 -12.28
N TRP A 131 -1.20 -4.38 -12.22
CA TRP A 131 -2.31 -4.78 -13.09
C TRP A 131 -3.55 -3.93 -12.77
N GLU A 132 -4.09 -3.27 -13.80
CA GLU A 132 -5.32 -2.49 -13.73
C GLU A 132 -6.54 -3.33 -14.11
N GLY A 133 -7.55 -3.28 -13.25
CA GLY A 133 -8.88 -3.82 -13.51
C GLY A 133 -9.11 -5.25 -12.96
N PRO A 134 -10.32 -5.77 -13.13
CA PRO A 134 -10.82 -6.95 -12.42
C PRO A 134 -10.20 -8.28 -12.89
N GLY A 135 -9.32 -8.24 -13.90
CA GLY A 135 -8.90 -9.43 -14.64
C GLY A 135 -9.90 -9.80 -15.72
N GLY A 136 -9.50 -10.69 -16.61
CA GLY A 136 -10.30 -11.12 -17.75
C GLY A 136 -9.83 -12.47 -18.25
N ASP A 137 -10.25 -12.84 -19.46
CA ASP A 137 -9.68 -13.99 -20.15
C ASP A 137 -8.15 -13.83 -20.24
N GLU A 138 -7.43 -14.89 -19.86
CA GLU A 138 -5.97 -14.97 -19.79
C GLU A 138 -5.26 -14.53 -21.07
N LEU A 139 -5.93 -14.72 -22.21
CA LEU A 139 -5.39 -14.42 -23.56
C LEU A 139 -5.97 -13.14 -24.17
N SER A 140 -6.96 -12.51 -23.52
CA SER A 140 -7.51 -11.25 -24.00
C SER A 140 -6.53 -10.12 -23.74
N TYR A 141 -6.28 -9.31 -24.79
CA TYR A 141 -5.41 -8.16 -24.68
C TYR A 141 -6.08 -7.05 -23.87
N SER A 142 -5.40 -6.55 -22.85
CA SER A 142 -5.82 -5.39 -22.08
C SER A 142 -5.09 -4.15 -22.59
N SER A 143 -5.86 -3.19 -23.11
CA SER A 143 -5.29 -1.91 -23.57
C SER A 143 -4.63 -1.13 -22.46
N ALA A 144 -5.22 -1.08 -21.25
CA ALA A 144 -4.66 -0.37 -20.09
C ALA A 144 -3.32 -0.98 -19.64
N ASN A 145 -3.22 -2.31 -19.66
CA ASN A 145 -2.02 -3.02 -19.22
C ASN A 145 -1.00 -3.26 -20.35
N HIS A 146 -1.34 -2.89 -21.59
CA HIS A 146 -0.57 -3.15 -22.80
C HIS A 146 -0.06 -4.61 -22.93
N SER A 147 -0.87 -5.56 -22.46
CA SER A 147 -0.49 -6.98 -22.35
C SER A 147 -1.74 -7.84 -22.18
N THR A 148 -1.60 -9.15 -22.43
CA THR A 148 -2.54 -10.13 -21.88
C THR A 148 -2.28 -10.38 -20.39
N LEU A 149 -3.27 -10.89 -19.66
CA LEU A 149 -3.14 -11.22 -18.24
C LEU A 149 -2.05 -12.28 -18.00
N SER A 150 -2.00 -13.31 -18.85
CA SER A 150 -1.02 -14.39 -18.77
C SER A 150 0.41 -13.87 -18.99
N GLU A 151 0.63 -13.08 -20.04
CA GLU A 151 1.96 -12.52 -20.34
C GLU A 151 2.43 -11.56 -19.24
N TYR A 152 1.54 -10.71 -18.73
CA TYR A 152 1.87 -9.77 -17.66
C TYR A 152 2.26 -10.52 -16.39
N ARG A 153 1.46 -11.52 -16.00
CA ARG A 153 1.74 -12.38 -14.83
C ARG A 153 3.10 -13.07 -14.97
N ASN A 154 3.38 -13.64 -16.13
CA ASN A 154 4.65 -14.34 -16.38
C ASN A 154 5.84 -13.37 -16.28
N LYS A 155 5.75 -12.20 -16.90
CA LYS A 155 6.79 -11.16 -16.79
C LYS A 155 7.00 -10.73 -15.34
N PHE A 156 5.91 -10.52 -14.60
CA PHE A 156 5.97 -10.19 -13.18
C PHE A 156 6.77 -11.23 -12.39
N PHE A 157 6.41 -12.52 -12.48
CA PHE A 157 7.11 -13.57 -11.70
C PHE A 157 8.52 -13.90 -12.21
N ILE A 158 8.83 -13.66 -13.48
CA ILE A 158 10.21 -13.79 -14.00
C ILE A 158 11.11 -12.69 -13.46
N ASN A 159 10.57 -11.49 -13.27
CA ASN A 159 11.35 -10.30 -12.90
C ASN A 159 11.42 -10.05 -11.38
N HIS A 160 10.81 -10.90 -10.54
CA HIS A 160 10.81 -10.72 -9.09
C HIS A 160 11.33 -11.97 -8.37
N ASP A 161 12.21 -11.77 -7.39
CA ASP A 161 12.69 -12.86 -6.55
C ASP A 161 11.56 -13.29 -5.58
N LYS A 162 11.47 -14.59 -5.34
CA LYS A 162 10.54 -15.15 -4.36
C LYS A 162 10.71 -14.50 -2.97
N ALA A 163 11.94 -14.28 -2.52
CA ALA A 163 12.25 -13.69 -1.23
C ALA A 163 11.71 -12.26 -1.09
N GLU A 164 11.69 -11.48 -2.17
CA GLU A 164 11.12 -10.12 -2.18
C GLU A 164 9.59 -10.14 -2.06
N LEU A 165 8.95 -11.18 -2.59
CA LEU A 165 7.50 -11.37 -2.57
C LEU A 165 6.99 -12.01 -1.27
N GLU A 166 7.86 -12.60 -0.45
CA GLU A 166 7.47 -13.25 0.81
C GLU A 166 6.68 -12.32 1.73
N LYS A 167 6.98 -11.01 1.71
CA LYS A 167 6.28 -9.99 2.50
C LYS A 167 4.80 -9.83 2.17
N TYR A 168 4.33 -10.37 1.04
CA TYR A 168 2.93 -10.33 0.61
C TYR A 168 2.21 -11.69 0.75
N ILE A 169 2.92 -12.74 1.17
CA ILE A 169 2.34 -14.06 1.39
C ILE A 169 1.74 -14.09 2.79
N PHE A 170 0.42 -14.20 2.87
CA PHE A 170 -0.28 -14.30 4.15
C PHE A 170 -0.26 -15.73 4.65
N ASN A 171 0.11 -15.89 5.92
CA ASN A 171 0.08 -17.19 6.55
C ASN A 171 -1.36 -17.46 6.93
N LYS A 172 -2.05 -18.27 6.13
CA LYS A 172 -3.18 -19.04 6.65
C LYS A 172 -2.60 -19.93 7.74
N LYS A 173 -2.66 -19.51 9.01
CA LYS A 173 -2.88 -20.52 10.06
C LYS A 173 -4.11 -21.25 9.56
N ALA A 174 -3.95 -22.52 9.21
CA ALA A 174 -5.08 -23.35 8.84
C ALA A 174 -6.14 -23.11 9.90
N ASP A 175 -7.32 -22.67 9.48
CA ASP A 175 -8.50 -22.74 10.33
C ASP A 175 -8.66 -24.23 10.64
N ILE A 176 -8.06 -24.66 11.75
CA ILE A 176 -8.31 -25.97 12.33
C ILE A 176 -9.72 -25.82 12.90
N PHE A 177 -10.67 -26.29 12.10
CA PHE A 177 -12.07 -26.52 12.47
C PHE A 177 -12.17 -27.32 13.78
#